data_AF-A0A524DAB6-F1
#
_entry.id   AF-A0A524DAB6-F1
#
_cell.length_a   1.000
_cell.length_b   1.000
_cell.length_c   1.000
_cell.angle_alpha   90.00
_cell.angle_beta   90.00
_cell.angle_gamma   90.00
#
_symmetry.space_group_name_H-M   'P 1'
#
loop_
_entity.id
_entity.type
_entity.pdbx_description
1 polymer ?
#
loop_
_entity_poly.entity_id
_entity_poly.type
_entity_poly.pdbx_seq_one_letter_code
_entity_poly.pdbx_strand_id
1 'polypeptide(L)'
;MIYQGLFNILNLYLKEASLLYISLNDYFKECLGALDQRVDKTEEKRENVKKMMREMLDALESDLEELGFNEVDFLTTIYDPFIKIKDSQIDKIRLKEDIYDIIITPLIHELVFEKVCEYLCQIGIGQQIIINLRQKDAFPLETLIEIRQLKDLYDKNTDKVENLRDYIEIEHQIIESYKNNKEKIESLEELTETRNKIQLIYLIYRIINYFNLETLFDFSYIKKYLTENIDEWLRTIPLVTLKNPELYFCGIYLSHHLDISIDKEKVKDFLSELYLEFIDGFDSPIMESSCALYYYVKSLNLLDIELEQDKVDELIKADITYFGPNKLKELETNCLVVILKISKILGVFDQLEPEKIKKIDYEIQKRIGKNEIKQYRDGFFSSEATYYVLFYYYMRNNFEDLRAEDLLEKIVSRIYRNLEILDFSKDTSYDLMSELFYSCESLKLLNCIEERPFLLRLANYLFPQSIVDELKSKDKLTLDRENFRHLGVSRTTGETLY
;
A
#
# COMPACT_ATOMS: atom_id res chain seq x y z
N MET A 1 -2.36 3.35 6.30
CA MET A 1 -2.34 1.99 5.67
C MET A 1 -1.85 0.88 6.60
N ILE A 2 -0.77 1.10 7.36
CA ILE A 2 -0.12 0.06 8.19
C ILE A 2 -0.99 -0.47 9.34
N TYR A 3 -1.98 0.32 9.79
CA TYR A 3 -2.88 -0.07 10.88
C TYR A 3 -4.14 -0.82 10.46
N GLN A 4 -4.50 -0.87 9.18
CA GLN A 4 -5.81 -1.42 8.76
C GLN A 4 -6.01 -2.88 9.23
N GLY A 5 -4.96 -3.70 9.14
CA GLY A 5 -4.99 -5.07 9.67
C GLY A 5 -5.14 -5.12 11.19
N LEU A 6 -4.52 -4.18 11.92
CA LEU A 6 -4.63 -4.05 13.37
C LEU A 6 -6.05 -3.67 13.78
N PHE A 7 -6.66 -2.67 13.12
CA PHE A 7 -8.03 -2.24 13.37
C PHE A 7 -9.01 -3.39 13.16
N ASN A 8 -8.86 -4.12 12.06
CA ASN A 8 -9.68 -5.29 11.76
C ASN A 8 -9.55 -6.37 12.84
N ILE A 9 -8.34 -6.67 13.32
CA ILE A 9 -8.13 -7.65 14.39
C ILE A 9 -8.73 -7.16 15.72
N LEU A 10 -8.49 -5.90 16.09
CA LEU A 10 -9.01 -5.32 17.34
C LEU A 10 -10.53 -5.28 17.33
N ASN A 11 -11.16 -4.81 16.25
CA ASN A 11 -12.60 -4.74 16.12
C ASN A 11 -13.26 -6.13 16.11
N LEU A 12 -12.56 -7.15 15.59
CA LEU A 12 -13.02 -8.54 15.72
C LEU A 12 -12.91 -9.07 17.15
N TYR A 13 -12.02 -8.53 17.98
CA TYR A 13 -11.78 -9.02 19.35
C TYR A 13 -12.59 -8.28 20.41
N LEU A 14 -12.67 -6.95 20.32
CA LEU A 14 -13.39 -6.09 21.26
C LEU A 14 -14.90 -6.25 21.09
N LYS A 15 -15.61 -6.59 22.17
CA LYS A 15 -17.07 -6.82 22.10
C LYS A 15 -17.84 -5.52 22.21
N GLU A 16 -17.25 -4.52 22.88
CA GLU A 16 -17.85 -3.23 23.15
C GLU A 16 -17.34 -2.13 22.20
N ALA A 17 -16.81 -2.52 21.03
CA ALA A 17 -16.32 -1.56 20.03
C ALA A 17 -17.46 -0.66 19.52
N SER A 18 -18.69 -1.20 19.40
CA SER A 18 -19.86 -0.42 18.98
C SER A 18 -20.22 0.70 19.94
N LEU A 19 -20.02 0.49 21.26
CA LEU A 19 -20.25 1.55 22.24
C LEU A 19 -19.23 2.68 22.07
N LEU A 20 -17.98 2.34 21.80
CA LEU A 20 -16.93 3.32 21.53
C LEU A 20 -17.28 4.17 20.30
N TYR A 21 -17.70 3.55 19.20
CA TYR A 21 -18.10 4.27 17.99
C TYR A 21 -19.25 5.25 18.25
N ILE A 22 -20.27 4.82 18.99
CA ILE A 22 -21.41 5.69 19.35
C ILE A 22 -20.93 6.89 20.17
N SER A 23 -20.15 6.67 21.23
CA SER A 23 -19.69 7.75 22.10
C SER A 23 -18.73 8.73 21.40
N LEU A 24 -17.86 8.24 20.52
CA LEU A 24 -17.01 9.12 19.70
C LEU A 24 -17.86 9.97 18.76
N ASN A 25 -18.82 9.35 18.07
CA ASN A 25 -19.69 10.05 17.14
C ASN A 25 -20.53 11.12 17.83
N ASP A 26 -21.14 10.79 18.97
CA ASP A 26 -21.95 11.74 19.73
C ASP A 26 -21.11 12.95 20.17
N TYR A 27 -19.90 12.72 20.70
CA TYR A 27 -19.00 13.78 21.13
C TYR A 27 -18.59 14.71 19.98
N PHE A 28 -18.08 14.17 18.88
CA PHE A 28 -17.56 14.99 17.78
C PHE A 28 -18.67 15.61 16.92
N LYS A 29 -19.88 15.02 16.87
CA LYS A 29 -21.06 15.70 16.33
C LYS A 29 -21.43 16.92 17.17
N GLU A 30 -21.37 16.82 18.49
CA GLU A 30 -21.63 17.94 19.39
C GLU A 30 -20.63 19.09 19.17
N CYS A 31 -19.33 18.78 19.02
CA CYS A 31 -18.28 19.75 18.69
C CYS A 31 -18.57 20.54 17.39
N LEU A 32 -19.09 19.87 16.35
CA LEU A 32 -19.38 20.50 15.06
C LEU A 32 -20.66 21.37 15.05
N GLY A 33 -21.53 21.23 16.06
CA GLY A 33 -22.79 21.96 16.15
C GLY A 33 -23.83 21.55 15.10
N ALA A 34 -24.55 22.51 14.52
CA ALA A 34 -25.69 22.21 13.64
C ALA A 34 -25.27 21.55 12.31
N LEU A 35 -25.66 20.27 12.12
CA LEU A 35 -25.37 19.46 10.92
C LEU A 35 -26.56 19.32 9.93
N ASP A 36 -27.67 20.02 10.20
CA ASP A 36 -28.92 19.93 9.41
C ASP A 36 -28.88 20.66 8.05
N GLN A 37 -27.74 21.26 7.70
CA GLN A 37 -27.59 22.02 6.46
C GLN A 37 -27.66 21.09 5.24
N ARG A 38 -28.50 21.42 4.26
CA ARG A 38 -28.62 20.68 3.00
C ARG A 38 -27.41 20.93 2.10
N VAL A 39 -26.96 19.87 1.43
CA VAL A 39 -25.96 19.95 0.35
C VAL A 39 -26.69 20.22 -0.98
N ASP A 40 -26.31 21.29 -1.67
CA ASP A 40 -26.96 21.70 -2.93
C ASP A 40 -26.85 20.62 -4.03
N LYS A 41 -27.93 20.45 -4.79
CA LYS A 41 -28.09 19.42 -5.84
C LYS A 41 -27.59 19.87 -7.23
N THR A 42 -26.55 20.68 -7.30
CA THR A 42 -26.01 21.19 -8.57
C THR A 42 -24.97 20.23 -9.18
N GLU A 43 -24.58 20.43 -10.44
CA GLU A 43 -23.47 19.70 -11.10
C GLU A 43 -22.14 19.85 -10.33
N GLU A 44 -22.01 20.86 -9.45
CA GLU A 44 -20.86 21.11 -8.57
C GLU A 44 -20.95 20.40 -7.21
N LYS A 45 -21.84 19.41 -7.03
CA LYS A 45 -22.04 18.69 -5.75
C LYS A 45 -20.73 18.16 -5.15
N ARG A 46 -19.83 17.61 -5.97
CA ARG A 46 -18.55 17.05 -5.51
C ARG A 46 -17.65 18.11 -4.86
N GLU A 47 -17.49 19.27 -5.49
CA GLU A 47 -16.65 20.35 -4.96
C GLU A 47 -17.27 20.98 -3.71
N ASN A 48 -18.61 21.08 -3.66
CA ASN A 48 -19.31 21.52 -2.46
C ASN A 48 -19.10 20.55 -1.28
N VAL A 49 -19.23 19.24 -1.51
CA VAL A 49 -18.95 18.22 -0.47
C VAL A 49 -17.49 18.31 0.01
N LYS A 50 -16.52 18.41 -0.90
CA LYS A 50 -15.10 18.57 -0.52
C LYS A 50 -14.87 19.82 0.33
N LYS A 51 -15.51 20.93 -0.02
CA LYS A 51 -15.39 22.19 0.73
C LYS A 51 -15.98 22.04 2.14
N MET A 52 -17.20 21.52 2.26
CA MET A 52 -17.86 21.31 3.55
C MET A 52 -17.10 20.31 4.42
N MET A 53 -16.55 19.26 3.82
CA MET A 53 -15.68 18.30 4.50
C MET A 53 -14.45 18.98 5.09
N ARG A 54 -13.74 19.83 4.32
CA ARG A 54 -12.59 20.59 4.85
C ARG A 54 -13.00 21.51 5.99
N GLU A 55 -14.08 22.27 5.84
CA GLU A 55 -14.57 23.15 6.92
C GLU A 55 -14.88 22.39 8.21
N MET A 56 -15.35 21.14 8.12
CA MET A 56 -15.60 20.29 9.28
C MET A 56 -14.31 19.73 9.88
N LEU A 57 -13.37 19.27 9.06
CA LEU A 57 -12.08 18.80 9.55
C LEU A 57 -11.28 19.92 10.23
N ASP A 58 -11.25 21.11 9.62
CA ASP A 58 -10.60 22.31 10.20
C ASP A 58 -11.24 22.70 11.55
N ALA A 59 -12.57 22.52 11.70
CA ALA A 59 -13.25 22.77 12.96
C ALA A 59 -12.90 21.72 14.03
N LEU A 60 -12.79 20.45 13.64
CA LEU A 60 -12.43 19.35 14.54
C LEU A 60 -10.96 19.36 14.97
N GLU A 61 -10.08 19.98 14.19
CA GLU A 61 -8.64 20.02 14.47
C GLU A 61 -8.35 20.61 15.86
N SER A 62 -8.98 21.73 16.21
CA SER A 62 -8.81 22.34 17.54
C SER A 62 -9.29 21.41 18.67
N ASP A 63 -10.39 20.68 18.48
CA ASP A 63 -10.88 19.73 19.48
C ASP A 63 -9.95 18.53 19.63
N LEU A 64 -9.38 18.04 18.52
CA LEU A 64 -8.41 16.96 18.51
C LEU A 64 -7.08 17.39 19.16
N GLU A 65 -6.60 18.60 18.90
CA GLU A 65 -5.43 19.16 19.57
C GLU A 65 -5.64 19.27 21.08
N GLU A 66 -6.82 19.72 21.54
CA GLU A 66 -7.16 19.75 22.97
C GLU A 66 -7.15 18.36 23.62
N LEU A 67 -7.54 17.33 22.86
CA LEU A 67 -7.47 15.94 23.31
C LEU A 67 -6.03 15.41 23.34
N GLY A 68 -5.11 16.09 22.67
CA GLY A 68 -3.67 15.78 22.63
C GLY A 68 -3.19 15.16 21.33
N PHE A 69 -4.02 15.05 20.28
CA PHE A 69 -3.55 14.63 18.96
C PHE A 69 -2.55 15.65 18.40
N ASN A 70 -1.62 15.19 17.58
CA ASN A 70 -0.51 16.02 17.08
C ASN A 70 -0.49 16.12 15.55
N GLU A 71 0.43 16.95 15.03
CA GLU A 71 0.58 17.21 13.59
C GLU A 71 0.77 15.92 12.76
N VAL A 72 1.48 14.91 13.27
CA VAL A 72 1.70 13.64 12.55
C VAL A 72 0.40 12.87 12.37
N ASP A 73 -0.45 12.87 13.40
CA ASP A 73 -1.78 12.26 13.37
C ASP A 73 -2.66 12.92 12.29
N PHE A 74 -2.58 14.25 12.18
CA PHE A 74 -3.32 15.00 11.17
C PHE A 74 -2.79 14.76 9.76
N LEU A 75 -1.47 14.75 9.58
CA LEU A 75 -0.84 14.56 8.28
C LEU A 75 -1.16 13.18 7.67
N THR A 76 -1.16 12.13 8.48
CA THR A 76 -1.31 10.74 8.01
C THR A 76 -2.77 10.32 7.80
N THR A 77 -3.68 10.87 8.63
CA THR A 77 -5.08 10.43 8.66
C THR A 77 -6.08 11.51 8.24
N ILE A 78 -5.98 12.75 8.75
CA ILE A 78 -6.96 13.82 8.49
C ILE A 78 -6.74 14.49 7.12
N TYR A 79 -5.49 14.81 6.80
CA TYR A 79 -5.11 15.50 5.57
C TYR A 79 -4.76 14.55 4.42
N ASP A 80 -5.17 13.29 4.53
CA ASP A 80 -4.94 12.29 3.50
C ASP A 80 -5.52 12.77 2.15
N PRO A 81 -4.67 13.08 1.15
CA PRO A 81 -5.11 13.59 -0.14
C PRO A 81 -5.90 12.56 -0.95
N PHE A 82 -5.87 11.28 -0.52
CA PHE A 82 -6.63 10.18 -1.09
C PHE A 82 -7.92 9.86 -0.35
N ILE A 83 -8.46 10.78 0.46
CA ILE A 83 -9.89 10.77 0.81
C ILE A 83 -10.69 11.01 -0.49
N LYS A 84 -10.75 9.97 -1.33
CA LYS A 84 -11.52 9.92 -2.55
C LYS A 84 -12.96 9.67 -2.16
N ILE A 85 -13.75 10.72 -2.19
CA ILE A 85 -15.20 10.58 -2.10
C ILE A 85 -15.65 9.80 -3.33
N LYS A 86 -16.01 8.53 -3.14
CA LYS A 86 -16.48 7.66 -4.23
C LYS A 86 -17.74 8.27 -4.83
N ASP A 87 -17.93 8.16 -6.14
CA ASP A 87 -19.17 8.63 -6.77
C ASP A 87 -20.41 8.01 -6.12
N SER A 88 -20.32 6.74 -5.73
CA SER A 88 -21.37 6.04 -4.98
C SER A 88 -21.64 6.59 -3.57
N GLN A 89 -20.69 7.29 -2.95
CA GLN A 89 -20.88 8.00 -1.69
C GLN A 89 -21.48 9.39 -1.94
N ILE A 90 -21.02 10.09 -2.98
CA ILE A 90 -21.55 11.42 -3.37
C ILE A 90 -23.06 11.34 -3.58
N ASP A 91 -23.57 10.28 -4.22
CA ASP A 91 -24.99 10.08 -4.44
C ASP A 91 -25.82 9.95 -3.16
N LYS A 92 -25.21 9.43 -2.08
CA LYS A 92 -25.87 9.24 -0.78
C LYS A 92 -25.93 10.51 0.06
N ILE A 93 -25.01 11.45 -0.14
CA ILE A 93 -24.92 12.69 0.64
C ILE A 93 -26.05 13.65 0.28
N ARG A 94 -26.85 14.05 1.28
CA ARG A 94 -27.98 14.99 1.17
C ARG A 94 -27.88 16.12 2.19
N LEU A 95 -27.33 15.84 3.36
CA LEU A 95 -27.13 16.73 4.49
C LEU A 95 -25.64 16.80 4.86
N LYS A 96 -25.26 17.84 5.62
CA LYS A 96 -23.92 17.94 6.20
C LYS A 96 -23.65 16.79 7.17
N GLU A 97 -24.67 16.30 7.87
CA GLU A 97 -24.57 15.08 8.68
C GLU A 97 -24.13 13.86 7.87
N ASP A 98 -24.59 13.68 6.63
CA ASP A 98 -24.15 12.55 5.80
C ASP A 98 -22.65 12.62 5.46
N ILE A 99 -22.07 13.83 5.40
CA ILE A 99 -20.62 14.02 5.24
C ILE A 99 -19.91 13.52 6.50
N TYR A 100 -20.44 13.87 7.67
CA TYR A 100 -19.89 13.39 8.93
C TYR A 100 -19.93 11.86 9.03
N ASP A 101 -21.10 11.26 8.81
CA ASP A 101 -21.33 9.83 9.01
C ASP A 101 -20.56 8.97 7.99
N ILE A 102 -20.51 9.39 6.73
CA ILE A 102 -19.93 8.58 5.64
C ILE A 102 -18.42 8.78 5.50
N ILE A 103 -17.91 9.98 5.80
CA ILE A 103 -16.52 10.35 5.48
C ILE A 103 -15.69 10.60 6.74
N ILE A 104 -16.19 11.40 7.69
CA ILE A 104 -15.39 11.86 8.83
C ILE A 104 -15.36 10.83 9.97
N THR A 105 -16.48 10.16 10.23
CA THR A 105 -16.61 9.14 11.28
C THR A 105 -15.52 8.06 11.18
N PRO A 106 -15.27 7.44 10.01
CA PRO A 106 -14.16 6.51 9.85
C PRO A 106 -12.78 7.06 10.23
N LEU A 107 -12.49 8.32 9.89
CA LEU A 107 -11.20 8.96 10.20
C LEU A 107 -10.98 9.10 11.70
N ILE A 108 -12.01 9.54 12.41
CA ILE A 108 -11.98 9.69 13.87
C ILE A 108 -11.76 8.33 14.54
N HIS A 109 -12.46 7.30 14.09
CA HIS A 109 -12.31 5.96 14.64
C HIS A 109 -10.89 5.41 14.43
N GLU A 110 -10.33 5.59 13.24
CA GLU A 110 -8.94 5.20 12.93
C GLU A 110 -7.96 5.89 13.88
N LEU A 111 -8.03 7.22 14.01
CA LEU A 111 -7.20 8.00 14.94
C LEU A 111 -7.26 7.45 16.36
N VAL A 112 -8.46 7.18 16.89
CA VAL A 112 -8.60 6.67 18.25
C VAL A 112 -8.05 5.25 18.37
N PHE A 113 -8.27 4.38 17.39
CA PHE A 113 -7.73 3.02 17.40
C PHE A 113 -6.20 2.97 17.28
N GLU A 114 -5.56 3.92 16.58
CA GLU A 114 -4.11 4.10 16.58
C GLU A 114 -3.61 4.36 18.00
N LYS A 115 -4.29 5.25 18.74
CA LYS A 115 -3.95 5.54 20.14
C LYS A 115 -4.20 4.37 21.08
N VAL A 116 -5.17 3.50 20.77
CA VAL A 116 -5.31 2.21 21.46
C VAL A 116 -4.09 1.33 21.20
N CYS A 117 -3.58 1.24 19.95
CA CYS A 117 -2.40 0.45 19.63
C CYS A 117 -1.13 0.98 20.35
N GLU A 118 -0.94 2.30 20.37
CA GLU A 118 0.12 2.98 21.13
C GLU A 118 0.05 2.65 22.62
N TYR A 119 -1.16 2.72 23.20
CA TYR A 119 -1.37 2.37 24.61
C TYR A 119 -0.98 0.91 24.92
N LEU A 120 -1.29 -0.02 24.03
CA LEU A 120 -0.99 -1.45 24.23
C LEU A 120 0.51 -1.73 24.33
N CYS A 121 1.33 -1.02 23.55
CA CYS A 121 2.79 -1.19 23.51
C CYS A 121 3.60 -0.11 24.25
N GLN A 122 2.93 0.79 24.96
CA GLN A 122 3.51 1.83 25.82
C GLN A 122 4.41 2.82 25.07
N ILE A 123 3.98 3.26 23.89
CA ILE A 123 4.67 4.34 23.17
C ILE A 123 3.79 5.57 23.03
N GLY A 124 4.42 6.70 22.74
CA GLY A 124 3.72 7.95 22.45
C GLY A 124 2.84 8.45 23.59
N ILE A 125 1.70 9.01 23.22
CA ILE A 125 0.76 9.70 24.14
C ILE A 125 -0.60 9.02 24.18
N GLY A 126 -0.75 7.83 23.59
CA GLY A 126 -2.03 7.11 23.50
C GLY A 126 -2.75 6.94 24.85
N GLN A 127 -2.02 6.71 25.95
CA GLN A 127 -2.61 6.67 27.29
C GLN A 127 -3.29 7.99 27.68
N GLN A 128 -2.63 9.12 27.43
CA GLN A 128 -3.13 10.44 27.82
C GLN A 128 -4.36 10.80 26.99
N ILE A 129 -4.35 10.51 25.69
CA ILE A 129 -5.49 10.75 24.80
C ILE A 129 -6.70 9.92 25.24
N ILE A 130 -6.53 8.63 25.56
CA ILE A 130 -7.63 7.78 26.07
C ILE A 130 -8.21 8.36 27.37
N ILE A 131 -7.36 8.89 28.27
CA ILE A 131 -7.82 9.55 29.50
C ILE A 131 -8.62 10.82 29.18
N ASN A 132 -8.13 11.66 28.27
CA ASN A 132 -8.80 12.89 27.87
C ASN A 132 -10.16 12.61 27.23
N LEU A 133 -10.24 11.64 26.32
CA LEU A 133 -11.50 11.16 25.72
C LEU A 133 -12.46 10.65 26.81
N ARG A 134 -11.96 9.90 27.80
CA ARG A 134 -12.79 9.44 28.92
C ARG A 134 -13.36 10.59 29.75
N GLN A 135 -12.57 11.64 29.99
CA GLN A 135 -13.01 12.84 30.74
C GLN A 135 -14.09 13.63 30.02
N LYS A 136 -14.15 13.52 28.69
CA LYS A 136 -15.17 14.13 27.82
C LYS A 136 -16.36 13.19 27.55
N ASP A 137 -16.44 12.06 28.25
CA ASP A 137 -17.44 10.99 28.03
C ASP A 137 -17.46 10.39 26.61
N ALA A 138 -16.41 10.65 25.80
CA ALA A 138 -16.24 10.11 24.45
C ALA A 138 -15.62 8.69 24.42
N PHE A 139 -15.29 8.13 25.59
CA PHE A 139 -14.70 6.80 25.73
C PHE A 139 -15.43 5.99 26.82
N PRO A 140 -16.29 5.01 26.47
CA PRO A 140 -17.06 4.25 27.45
C PRO A 140 -16.20 3.50 28.46
N LEU A 141 -16.73 3.33 29.68
CA LEU A 141 -16.04 2.59 30.74
C LEU A 141 -15.90 1.10 30.37
N GLU A 142 -16.92 0.54 29.74
CA GLU A 142 -17.00 -0.83 29.25
C GLU A 142 -15.85 -1.13 28.29
N THR A 143 -15.68 -0.30 27.26
CA THR A 143 -14.57 -0.41 26.30
C THR A 143 -13.21 -0.22 26.99
N LEU A 144 -13.09 0.71 27.94
CA LEU A 144 -11.85 0.92 28.70
C LEU A 144 -11.46 -0.32 29.52
N ILE A 145 -12.42 -1.04 30.08
CA ILE A 145 -12.17 -2.29 30.80
C ILE A 145 -11.64 -3.36 29.83
N GLU A 146 -12.23 -3.51 28.64
CA GLU A 146 -11.73 -4.46 27.64
C GLU A 146 -10.30 -4.14 27.20
N ILE A 147 -10.00 -2.87 26.94
CA ILE A 147 -8.67 -2.43 26.52
C ILE A 147 -7.63 -2.62 27.64
N ARG A 148 -8.00 -2.43 28.90
CA ARG A 148 -7.12 -2.76 30.04
C ARG A 148 -6.86 -4.27 30.15
N GLN A 149 -7.87 -5.10 29.97
CA GLN A 149 -7.69 -6.56 29.95
C GLN A 149 -6.78 -6.98 28.79
N LEU A 150 -6.94 -6.35 27.63
CA LEU A 150 -6.07 -6.55 26.48
C LEU A 150 -4.63 -6.12 26.80
N LYS A 151 -4.44 -4.97 27.45
CA LYS A 151 -3.14 -4.50 27.93
C LYS A 151 -2.47 -5.52 28.87
N ASP A 152 -3.22 -6.08 29.81
CA ASP A 152 -2.73 -7.10 30.74
C ASP A 152 -2.29 -8.40 30.01
N LEU A 153 -2.92 -8.73 28.88
CA LEU A 153 -2.49 -9.84 28.03
C LEU A 153 -1.18 -9.53 27.32
N TYR A 154 -1.03 -8.30 26.81
CA TYR A 154 0.22 -7.83 26.21
C TYR A 154 1.36 -7.81 27.24
N ASP A 155 1.13 -7.30 28.46
CA ASP A 155 2.16 -7.24 29.51
C ASP A 155 2.67 -8.62 29.95
N LYS A 156 1.89 -9.68 29.70
CA LYS A 156 2.30 -11.08 29.93
C LYS A 156 3.07 -11.70 28.76
N ASN A 157 3.12 -11.03 27.61
CA ASN A 157 3.75 -11.49 26.36
C ASN A 157 4.72 -10.42 25.83
N THR A 158 5.89 -10.30 26.44
CA THR A 158 6.90 -9.28 26.12
C THR A 158 7.25 -9.22 24.64
N ASP A 159 7.45 -10.37 24.01
CA ASP A 159 7.81 -10.45 22.58
C ASP A 159 6.71 -9.84 21.68
N LYS A 160 5.44 -9.95 22.08
CA LYS A 160 4.31 -9.34 21.35
C LYS A 160 4.24 -7.84 21.54
N VAL A 161 4.61 -7.37 22.73
CA VAL A 161 4.73 -5.92 23.00
C VAL A 161 5.82 -5.32 22.13
N GLU A 162 7.00 -5.95 22.08
CA GLU A 162 8.12 -5.50 21.25
C GLU A 162 7.77 -5.57 19.76
N ASN A 163 7.20 -6.68 19.28
CA ASN A 163 6.77 -6.80 17.89
C ASN A 163 5.74 -5.74 17.50
N LEU A 164 4.75 -5.47 18.34
CA LEU A 164 3.76 -4.42 18.08
C LEU A 164 4.42 -3.04 18.08
N ARG A 165 5.32 -2.77 19.04
CA ARG A 165 6.07 -1.51 19.11
C ARG A 165 6.86 -1.27 17.83
N ASP A 166 7.75 -2.20 17.48
CA ASP A 166 8.59 -2.10 16.29
C ASP A 166 7.72 -1.97 15.04
N TYR A 167 6.58 -2.64 14.99
CA TYR A 167 5.68 -2.58 13.86
C TYR A 167 5.03 -1.20 13.67
N ILE A 168 4.48 -0.61 14.74
CA ILE A 168 3.80 0.69 14.63
C ILE A 168 4.78 1.86 14.51
N GLU A 169 5.99 1.72 15.08
CA GLU A 169 7.05 2.73 14.93
C GLU A 169 7.60 2.84 13.50
N ILE A 170 7.36 1.87 12.61
CA ILE A 170 7.74 1.96 11.19
C ILE A 170 7.24 3.25 10.55
N GLU A 171 5.97 3.60 10.79
CA GLU A 171 5.39 4.81 10.24
C GLU A 171 6.11 6.06 10.75
N HIS A 172 6.33 6.16 12.07
CA HIS A 172 7.08 7.26 12.66
C HIS A 172 8.50 7.36 12.09
N GLN A 173 9.22 6.25 11.97
CA GLN A 173 10.59 6.22 11.46
C GLN A 173 10.67 6.63 9.99
N ILE A 174 9.72 6.19 9.17
CA ILE A 174 9.62 6.62 7.77
C ILE A 174 9.35 8.11 7.71
N ILE A 175 8.33 8.60 8.42
CA ILE A 175 7.93 10.00 8.42
C ILE A 175 9.08 10.90 8.86
N GLU A 176 9.73 10.57 9.98
CA GLU A 176 10.85 11.33 10.51
C GLU A 176 12.03 11.33 9.53
N SER A 177 12.42 10.17 9.00
CA SER A 177 13.51 10.07 8.02
C SER A 177 13.22 10.91 6.77
N TYR A 178 11.99 10.88 6.26
CA TYR A 178 11.59 11.60 5.07
C TYR A 178 11.44 13.11 5.34
N LYS A 179 10.86 13.54 6.48
CA LYS A 179 10.82 14.96 6.90
C LYS A 179 12.23 15.52 7.05
N ASN A 180 13.11 14.81 7.75
CA ASN A 180 14.49 15.26 8.01
C ASN A 180 15.35 15.37 6.74
N ASN A 181 14.98 14.63 5.68
CA ASN A 181 15.66 14.67 4.39
C ASN A 181 14.83 15.37 3.31
N LYS A 182 13.81 16.16 3.67
CA LYS A 182 12.91 16.83 2.73
C LYS A 182 13.66 17.59 1.62
N GLU A 183 14.53 18.53 2.01
CA GLU A 183 15.28 19.35 1.06
C GLU A 183 16.15 18.50 0.12
N LYS A 184 16.75 17.43 0.65
CA LYS A 184 17.56 16.51 -0.14
C LYS A 184 16.70 15.75 -1.15
N ILE A 185 15.55 15.23 -0.74
CA ILE A 185 14.59 14.53 -1.61
C ILE A 185 14.13 15.44 -2.74
N GLU A 186 13.71 16.67 -2.40
CA GLU A 186 13.27 17.67 -3.40
C GLU A 186 14.42 18.07 -4.34
N SER A 187 15.66 18.14 -3.84
CA SER A 187 16.84 18.42 -4.68
C SER A 187 17.21 17.29 -5.65
N LEU A 188 16.67 16.07 -5.48
CA LEU A 188 16.89 14.99 -6.46
C LEU A 188 16.28 15.34 -7.82
N GLU A 189 15.33 16.27 -7.86
CA GLU A 189 14.76 16.82 -9.09
C GLU A 189 15.79 17.64 -9.90
N GLU A 190 16.88 18.07 -9.26
CA GLU A 190 17.98 18.81 -9.88
C GLU A 190 19.06 17.89 -10.49
N LEU A 191 18.96 16.56 -10.32
CA LEU A 191 19.91 15.63 -10.91
C LEU A 191 20.02 15.83 -12.43
N THR A 192 21.25 15.81 -12.95
CA THR A 192 21.52 16.10 -14.35
C THR A 192 21.06 14.98 -15.29
N GLU A 193 21.14 13.72 -14.83
CA GLU A 193 20.75 12.56 -15.63
C GLU A 193 19.26 12.26 -15.45
N THR A 194 18.47 12.39 -16.53
CA THR A 194 17.03 12.09 -16.60
C THR A 194 16.68 10.73 -15.99
N ARG A 195 17.49 9.72 -16.32
CA ARG A 195 17.33 8.36 -15.85
C ARG A 195 17.36 8.33 -14.33
N ASN A 196 18.43 8.86 -13.75
CA ASN A 196 18.62 8.77 -12.30
C ASN A 196 17.53 9.55 -11.56
N LYS A 197 17.23 10.75 -12.07
CA LYS A 197 16.16 11.62 -11.57
C LYS A 197 14.83 10.88 -11.47
N ILE A 198 14.28 10.44 -12.61
CA ILE A 198 12.91 9.94 -12.67
C ILE A 198 12.77 8.58 -11.95
N GLN A 199 13.72 7.67 -12.13
CA GLN A 199 13.63 6.35 -11.50
C GLN A 199 13.71 6.44 -9.98
N LEU A 200 14.59 7.30 -9.45
CA LEU A 200 14.74 7.47 -8.01
C LEU A 200 13.52 8.18 -7.41
N ILE A 201 13.05 9.26 -8.05
CA ILE A 201 11.84 9.96 -7.63
C ILE A 201 10.64 9.02 -7.68
N TYR A 202 10.52 8.15 -8.69
CA TYR A 202 9.47 7.14 -8.74
C TYR A 202 9.49 6.24 -7.50
N LEU A 203 10.64 5.65 -7.13
CA LEU A 203 10.72 4.76 -5.96
C LEU A 203 10.43 5.50 -4.65
N ILE A 204 10.95 6.73 -4.49
CA ILE A 204 10.71 7.57 -3.32
C ILE A 204 9.23 7.95 -3.23
N TYR A 205 8.65 8.41 -4.34
CA TYR A 205 7.25 8.81 -4.44
C TYR A 205 6.33 7.64 -4.09
N ARG A 206 6.67 6.40 -4.46
CA ARG A 206 5.90 5.22 -4.07
C ARG A 206 5.83 5.00 -2.57
N ILE A 207 6.91 5.32 -1.84
CA ILE A 207 6.91 5.24 -0.36
C ILE A 207 6.14 6.41 0.23
N ILE A 208 6.35 7.64 -0.28
CA ILE A 208 5.57 8.82 0.09
C ILE A 208 4.08 8.54 -0.04
N ASN A 209 3.67 7.97 -1.18
CA ASN A 209 2.29 7.62 -1.48
C ASN A 209 1.71 6.54 -0.59
N TYR A 210 2.52 5.57 -0.15
CA TYR A 210 2.06 4.53 0.77
C TYR A 210 1.77 5.07 2.19
N PHE A 211 2.51 6.10 2.62
CA PHE A 211 2.37 6.74 3.93
C PHE A 211 1.60 8.07 3.88
N ASN A 212 0.99 8.41 2.74
CA ASN A 212 0.22 9.65 2.53
C ASN A 212 1.00 10.95 2.83
N LEU A 213 2.29 10.99 2.47
CA LEU A 213 3.19 12.10 2.83
C LEU A 213 3.27 13.18 1.75
N GLU A 214 2.45 13.15 0.70
CA GLU A 214 2.56 14.05 -0.45
C GLU A 214 2.49 15.53 -0.08
N THR A 215 1.70 15.88 0.94
CA THR A 215 1.55 17.27 1.42
C THR A 215 2.84 17.85 1.99
N LEU A 216 3.80 17.00 2.36
CA LEU A 216 5.08 17.41 2.91
C LEU A 216 6.11 17.81 1.85
N PHE A 217 5.90 17.44 0.58
CA PHE A 217 6.88 17.58 -0.49
C PHE A 217 6.38 18.48 -1.62
N ASP A 218 7.28 19.30 -2.16
CA ASP A 218 7.03 20.06 -3.38
C ASP A 218 7.42 19.26 -4.62
N PHE A 219 6.42 18.77 -5.35
CA PHE A 219 6.60 18.10 -6.64
C PHE A 219 6.51 19.04 -7.84
N SER A 220 6.54 20.36 -7.65
CA SER A 220 6.33 21.32 -8.74
C SER A 220 7.40 21.21 -9.83
N TYR A 221 8.67 20.97 -9.49
CA TYR A 221 9.73 20.88 -10.49
C TYR A 221 9.65 19.58 -11.28
N ILE A 222 9.41 18.43 -10.66
CA ILE A 222 9.22 17.17 -11.40
C ILE A 222 7.97 17.23 -12.28
N LYS A 223 6.88 17.88 -11.83
CA LYS A 223 5.68 18.12 -12.63
C LYS A 223 6.02 18.90 -13.91
N LYS A 224 6.76 20.00 -13.75
CA LYS A 224 7.23 20.83 -14.85
C LYS A 224 8.16 20.05 -15.79
N TYR A 225 9.13 19.34 -15.23
CA TYR A 225 10.12 18.57 -15.98
C TYR A 225 9.47 17.49 -16.85
N LEU A 226 8.53 16.70 -16.29
CA LEU A 226 7.82 15.66 -17.03
C LEU A 226 7.00 16.24 -18.19
N THR A 227 6.42 17.42 -18.00
CA THR A 227 5.64 18.11 -19.04
C THR A 227 6.53 18.66 -20.16
N GLU A 228 7.64 19.30 -19.81
CA GLU A 228 8.51 20.00 -20.77
C GLU A 228 9.48 19.07 -21.52
N ASN A 229 9.80 17.88 -20.96
CA ASN A 229 10.87 17.02 -21.45
C ASN A 229 10.40 15.60 -21.78
N ILE A 230 9.19 15.44 -22.34
CA ILE A 230 8.61 14.14 -22.70
C ILE A 230 9.56 13.27 -23.53
N ASP A 231 10.29 13.87 -24.48
CA ASP A 231 11.25 13.16 -25.33
C ASP A 231 12.46 12.60 -24.57
N GLU A 232 12.80 13.15 -23.41
CA GLU A 232 13.94 12.67 -22.62
C GLU A 232 13.61 11.42 -21.80
N TRP A 233 12.35 11.26 -21.40
CA TRP A 233 11.92 10.17 -20.52
C TRP A 233 11.03 9.13 -21.20
N LEU A 234 10.40 9.45 -22.32
CA LEU A 234 9.66 8.50 -23.15
C LEU A 234 10.63 7.68 -24.03
N ARG A 235 11.49 6.90 -23.36
CA ARG A 235 12.48 6.02 -23.97
C ARG A 235 12.73 4.79 -23.11
N THR A 236 13.28 3.74 -23.70
CA THR A 236 13.73 2.54 -22.99
C THR A 236 15.16 2.70 -22.47
N ILE A 237 15.52 1.91 -21.47
CA ILE A 237 16.89 1.81 -20.95
C ILE A 237 17.42 0.38 -21.02
N PRO A 238 18.75 0.18 -21.09
CA PRO A 238 19.32 -1.16 -20.96
C PRO A 238 19.19 -1.68 -19.52
N LEU A 239 19.18 -3.02 -19.38
CA LEU A 239 19.20 -3.74 -18.09
C LEU A 239 18.00 -3.42 -17.18
N VAL A 240 16.80 -3.46 -17.77
CA VAL A 240 15.54 -3.31 -17.04
C VAL A 240 15.36 -4.45 -16.05
N THR A 241 15.14 -4.10 -14.79
CA THR A 241 14.82 -5.06 -13.73
C THR A 241 13.74 -4.46 -12.85
N LEU A 242 13.22 -5.25 -11.91
CA LEU A 242 12.25 -4.74 -10.94
C LEU A 242 12.88 -3.77 -9.93
N LYS A 243 14.22 -3.78 -9.79
CA LYS A 243 15.05 -2.80 -9.05
C LYS A 243 15.29 -1.52 -9.83
N ASN A 244 15.41 -1.67 -11.15
CA ASN A 244 15.75 -0.62 -12.10
C ASN A 244 14.58 -0.45 -13.07
N PRO A 245 13.48 0.19 -12.62
CA PRO A 245 12.22 0.25 -13.36
C PRO A 245 12.37 1.03 -14.66
N GLU A 246 11.63 0.64 -15.69
CA GLU A 246 11.75 1.25 -17.02
C GLU A 246 11.44 2.77 -17.00
N LEU A 247 12.22 3.56 -17.76
CA LEU A 247 12.19 5.03 -17.63
C LEU A 247 10.84 5.62 -18.06
N TYR A 248 10.31 5.18 -19.20
CA TYR A 248 9.00 5.63 -19.67
C TYR A 248 7.89 5.27 -18.68
N PHE A 249 7.97 4.10 -18.05
CA PHE A 249 6.97 3.67 -17.08
C PHE A 249 6.99 4.55 -15.84
N CYS A 250 8.17 4.90 -15.32
CA CYS A 250 8.29 5.81 -14.19
C CYS A 250 7.69 7.19 -14.53
N GLY A 251 7.93 7.71 -15.73
CA GLY A 251 7.32 8.96 -16.22
C GLY A 251 5.79 8.88 -16.27
N ILE A 252 5.24 7.86 -16.94
CA ILE A 252 3.79 7.63 -17.04
C ILE A 252 3.16 7.48 -15.64
N TYR A 253 3.79 6.71 -14.75
CA TYR A 253 3.30 6.48 -13.40
C TYR A 253 3.23 7.78 -12.59
N LEU A 254 4.32 8.56 -12.59
CA LEU A 254 4.37 9.85 -11.90
C LEU A 254 3.36 10.82 -12.49
N SER A 255 3.23 10.88 -13.82
CA SER A 255 2.23 11.71 -14.49
C SER A 255 0.80 11.35 -14.09
N HIS A 256 0.48 10.06 -14.00
CA HIS A 256 -0.84 9.61 -13.58
C HIS A 256 -1.15 9.99 -12.12
N HIS A 257 -0.21 9.76 -11.20
CA HIS A 257 -0.47 9.92 -9.76
C HIS A 257 -0.31 11.36 -9.26
N LEU A 258 0.49 12.19 -9.94
CA LEU A 258 0.66 13.61 -9.64
C LEU A 258 -0.30 14.53 -10.42
N ASP A 259 -1.25 13.94 -11.15
CA ASP A 259 -2.25 14.62 -11.99
C ASP A 259 -1.63 15.57 -13.02
N ILE A 260 -0.64 15.06 -13.77
CA ILE A 260 0.09 15.81 -14.81
C ILE A 260 -0.51 15.51 -16.17
N SER A 261 -0.93 16.55 -16.89
CA SER A 261 -1.36 16.43 -18.29
C SER A 261 -0.17 16.16 -19.21
N ILE A 262 -0.10 14.95 -19.76
CA ILE A 262 0.89 14.53 -20.76
C ILE A 262 0.24 14.31 -22.13
N ASP A 263 1.05 14.38 -23.20
CA ASP A 263 0.60 14.09 -24.56
C ASP A 263 0.30 12.58 -24.71
N LYS A 264 -0.98 12.23 -24.54
CA LYS A 264 -1.44 10.84 -24.57
C LYS A 264 -1.24 10.18 -25.94
N GLU A 265 -1.33 10.93 -27.03
CA GLU A 265 -1.16 10.35 -28.38
C GLU A 265 0.30 10.01 -28.62
N LYS A 266 1.22 10.91 -28.24
CA LYS A 266 2.66 10.62 -28.30
C LYS A 266 3.06 9.41 -27.47
N VAL A 267 2.49 9.24 -26.28
CA VAL A 267 2.75 8.06 -25.45
C VAL A 267 2.17 6.79 -26.07
N LYS A 268 0.97 6.84 -26.66
CA LYS A 268 0.39 5.69 -27.37
C LYS A 268 1.21 5.28 -28.59
N ASP A 269 1.72 6.25 -29.36
CA ASP A 269 2.57 6.01 -30.52
C ASP A 269 3.84 5.29 -30.07
N PHE A 270 4.52 5.79 -29.04
CA PHE A 270 5.69 5.14 -28.45
C PHE A 270 5.40 3.71 -27.94
N LEU A 271 4.28 3.49 -27.23
CA LEU A 271 3.89 2.15 -26.79
C LEU A 271 3.55 1.21 -27.97
N SER A 272 3.08 1.76 -29.09
CA SER A 272 2.83 0.98 -30.30
C SER A 272 4.13 0.58 -31.00
N GLU A 273 5.14 1.45 -31.00
CA GLU A 273 6.49 1.12 -31.48
C GLU A 273 7.16 0.07 -30.58
N LEU A 274 7.06 0.21 -29.26
CA LEU A 274 7.59 -0.78 -28.32
C LEU A 274 6.97 -2.16 -28.48
N TYR A 275 5.68 -2.23 -28.79
CA TYR A 275 5.04 -3.50 -29.11
C TYR A 275 5.75 -4.20 -30.28
N LEU A 276 6.04 -3.47 -31.36
CA LEU A 276 6.75 -4.00 -32.53
C LEU A 276 8.18 -4.45 -32.15
N GLU A 277 8.88 -3.68 -31.32
CA GLU A 277 10.20 -4.07 -30.82
C GLU A 277 10.17 -5.38 -30.03
N PHE A 278 9.14 -5.61 -29.22
CA PHE A 278 9.03 -6.87 -28.47
C PHE A 278 8.82 -8.07 -29.38
N ILE A 279 7.93 -7.97 -30.37
CA ILE A 279 7.61 -9.11 -31.25
C ILE A 279 8.71 -9.37 -32.29
N ASP A 280 9.43 -8.34 -32.73
CA ASP A 280 10.52 -8.48 -33.70
C ASP A 280 11.85 -8.87 -33.01
N GLY A 281 12.03 -8.44 -31.76
CA GLY A 281 13.29 -8.58 -31.02
C GLY A 281 13.43 -9.89 -30.22
N PHE A 282 12.33 -10.58 -29.90
CA PHE A 282 12.34 -11.75 -29.03
C PHE A 282 11.51 -12.91 -29.60
N ASP A 283 12.03 -14.13 -29.50
CA ASP A 283 11.27 -15.34 -29.86
C ASP A 283 10.14 -15.61 -28.84
N SER A 284 10.38 -15.29 -27.57
CA SER A 284 9.40 -15.35 -26.48
C SER A 284 9.49 -14.09 -25.59
N PRO A 285 8.74 -13.01 -25.90
CA PRO A 285 8.82 -11.75 -25.17
C PRO A 285 8.57 -11.92 -23.66
N ILE A 286 7.57 -12.73 -23.28
CA ILE A 286 7.24 -12.99 -21.87
C ILE A 286 8.34 -13.68 -21.08
N MET A 287 9.19 -14.50 -21.71
CA MET A 287 10.26 -15.22 -21.05
C MET A 287 11.61 -14.50 -21.11
N GLU A 288 11.89 -13.80 -22.21
CA GLU A 288 13.19 -13.18 -22.48
C GLU A 288 13.26 -11.73 -22.03
N SER A 289 12.11 -11.03 -22.02
CA SER A 289 12.01 -9.61 -21.68
C SER A 289 10.97 -9.37 -20.58
N SER A 290 10.80 -10.34 -19.66
CA SER A 290 9.72 -10.35 -18.66
C SER A 290 9.58 -9.04 -17.88
N CYS A 291 10.68 -8.44 -17.43
CA CYS A 291 10.65 -7.19 -16.66
C CYS A 291 10.21 -6.00 -17.51
N ALA A 292 10.75 -5.84 -18.72
CA ALA A 292 10.38 -4.75 -19.62
C ALA A 292 8.94 -4.90 -20.11
N LEU A 293 8.53 -6.12 -20.47
CA LEU A 293 7.15 -6.43 -20.84
C LEU A 293 6.18 -6.15 -19.70
N TYR A 294 6.56 -6.42 -18.45
CA TYR A 294 5.74 -6.09 -17.30
C TYR A 294 5.49 -4.59 -17.17
N TYR A 295 6.52 -3.76 -17.32
CA TYR A 295 6.35 -2.30 -17.30
C TYR A 295 5.52 -1.80 -18.49
N TYR A 296 5.67 -2.42 -19.66
CA TYR A 296 4.86 -2.14 -20.84
C TYR A 296 3.37 -2.39 -20.57
N VAL A 297 3.04 -3.59 -20.09
CA VAL A 297 1.66 -3.98 -19.77
C VAL A 297 1.07 -3.13 -18.64
N LYS A 298 1.89 -2.74 -17.64
CA LYS A 298 1.44 -1.79 -16.61
C LYS A 298 1.16 -0.40 -17.17
N SER A 299 1.96 0.09 -18.11
CA SER A 299 1.72 1.38 -18.78
C SER A 299 0.42 1.36 -19.58
N LEU A 300 0.13 0.27 -20.29
CA LEU A 300 -1.15 0.10 -20.98
C LEU A 300 -2.32 0.16 -20.01
N ASN A 301 -2.24 -0.57 -18.90
CA ASN A 301 -3.28 -0.58 -17.86
C ASN A 301 -3.47 0.81 -17.21
N LEU A 302 -2.39 1.56 -16.94
CA LEU A 302 -2.48 2.92 -16.37
C LEU A 302 -3.12 3.95 -17.31
N LEU A 303 -3.09 3.68 -18.61
CA LEU A 303 -3.61 4.55 -19.66
C LEU A 303 -4.95 4.06 -20.22
N ASP A 304 -5.52 2.99 -19.64
CA ASP A 304 -6.74 2.32 -20.11
C ASP A 304 -6.65 1.94 -21.61
N ILE A 305 -5.48 1.46 -22.06
CA ILE A 305 -5.26 1.00 -23.43
C ILE A 305 -5.45 -0.52 -23.47
N GLU A 306 -6.48 -0.97 -24.20
CA GLU A 306 -6.72 -2.39 -24.46
C GLU A 306 -5.95 -2.88 -25.69
N LEU A 307 -5.39 -4.09 -25.61
CA LEU A 307 -4.77 -4.78 -26.74
C LEU A 307 -5.76 -5.75 -27.38
N GLU A 308 -5.71 -5.85 -28.70
CA GLU A 308 -6.40 -6.92 -29.43
C GLU A 308 -5.80 -8.30 -29.09
N GLN A 309 -6.61 -9.35 -29.14
CA GLN A 309 -6.23 -10.69 -28.68
C GLN A 309 -5.04 -11.28 -29.46
N ASP A 310 -4.95 -11.01 -30.76
CA ASP A 310 -3.83 -11.42 -31.59
C ASP A 310 -2.50 -10.81 -31.13
N LYS A 311 -2.52 -9.53 -30.70
CA LYS A 311 -1.36 -8.87 -30.11
C LYS A 311 -0.99 -9.46 -28.76
N VAL A 312 -2.00 -9.79 -27.94
CA VAL A 312 -1.79 -10.47 -26.66
C VAL A 312 -1.12 -11.83 -26.87
N ASP A 313 -1.59 -12.60 -27.85
CA ASP A 313 -1.08 -13.94 -28.16
C ASP A 313 0.40 -13.92 -28.56
N GLU A 314 0.84 -12.94 -29.35
CA GLU A 314 2.27 -12.79 -29.70
C GLU A 314 3.14 -12.41 -28.50
N LEU A 315 2.66 -11.54 -27.59
CA LEU A 315 3.42 -11.15 -26.40
C LEU A 315 3.61 -12.30 -25.40
N ILE A 316 2.60 -13.16 -25.24
CA ILE A 316 2.64 -14.29 -24.29
C ILE A 316 3.21 -15.58 -24.88
N LYS A 317 3.58 -15.55 -26.17
CA LYS A 317 4.12 -16.70 -26.88
C LYS A 317 5.37 -17.22 -26.17
N ALA A 318 5.35 -18.50 -25.81
CA ALA A 318 6.47 -19.17 -25.16
C ALA A 318 6.47 -20.68 -25.45
N ASP A 319 7.57 -21.14 -26.04
CA ASP A 319 7.84 -22.56 -26.28
C ASP A 319 8.00 -23.31 -24.93
N ILE A 320 7.59 -24.59 -24.91
CA ILE A 320 7.67 -25.45 -23.72
C ILE A 320 9.10 -25.60 -23.17
N THR A 321 10.13 -25.41 -24.01
CA THR A 321 11.55 -25.44 -23.65
C THR A 321 11.93 -24.37 -22.64
N TYR A 322 11.31 -23.18 -22.67
CA TYR A 322 11.54 -22.12 -21.68
C TYR A 322 11.04 -22.52 -20.28
N PHE A 323 10.08 -23.43 -20.19
CA PHE A 323 9.57 -23.96 -18.93
C PHE A 323 10.39 -25.16 -18.42
N GLY A 324 11.50 -25.51 -19.09
CA GLY A 324 12.42 -26.54 -18.63
C GLY A 324 13.06 -26.20 -17.27
N PRO A 325 13.43 -27.21 -16.44
CA PRO A 325 13.97 -26.98 -15.09
C PRO A 325 15.21 -26.09 -15.05
N ASN A 326 16.06 -26.16 -16.08
CA ASN A 326 17.29 -25.36 -16.13
C ASN A 326 16.99 -23.88 -16.37
N LYS A 327 16.09 -23.57 -17.32
CA LYS A 327 15.72 -22.19 -17.67
C LYS A 327 14.99 -21.49 -16.53
N LEU A 328 14.00 -22.15 -15.92
CA LEU A 328 13.30 -21.57 -14.78
C LEU A 328 14.21 -21.38 -13.55
N LYS A 329 15.21 -22.26 -13.35
CA LYS A 329 16.20 -22.11 -12.27
C LYS A 329 17.06 -20.85 -12.45
N GLU A 330 17.35 -20.46 -13.69
CA GLU A 330 18.16 -19.27 -14.02
C GLU A 330 17.40 -17.95 -13.82
N LEU A 331 16.07 -17.96 -13.88
CA LEU A 331 15.26 -16.77 -13.65
C LEU A 331 15.19 -16.39 -12.17
N GLU A 332 15.13 -15.10 -11.89
CA GLU A 332 14.84 -14.56 -10.56
C GLU A 332 13.41 -14.90 -10.11
N THR A 333 13.20 -14.99 -8.80
CA THR A 333 11.91 -15.38 -8.20
C THR A 333 10.80 -14.39 -8.54
N ASN A 334 11.12 -13.10 -8.54
CA ASN A 334 10.23 -12.04 -8.98
C ASN A 334 9.85 -12.21 -10.47
N CYS A 335 10.78 -12.53 -11.36
CA CYS A 335 10.52 -12.79 -12.79
C CYS A 335 9.58 -13.98 -12.99
N LEU A 336 9.78 -15.07 -12.25
CA LEU A 336 8.89 -16.23 -12.26
C LEU A 336 7.44 -15.85 -11.94
N VAL A 337 7.24 -15.00 -10.94
CA VAL A 337 5.91 -14.48 -10.60
C VAL A 337 5.40 -13.50 -11.65
N VAL A 338 6.27 -12.62 -12.17
CA VAL A 338 5.91 -11.59 -13.15
C VAL A 338 5.38 -12.21 -14.44
N ILE A 339 5.93 -13.33 -14.91
CA ILE A 339 5.40 -14.09 -16.05
C ILE A 339 3.90 -14.39 -15.84
N LEU A 340 3.55 -14.94 -14.67
CA LEU A 340 2.17 -15.23 -14.32
C LEU A 340 1.32 -13.97 -14.16
N LYS A 341 1.90 -12.90 -13.62
CA LYS A 341 1.23 -11.62 -13.42
C LYS A 341 0.90 -10.92 -14.73
N ILE A 342 1.81 -10.93 -15.72
CA ILE A 342 1.57 -10.39 -17.07
C ILE A 342 0.34 -11.08 -17.67
N SER A 343 0.29 -12.41 -17.65
CA SER A 343 -0.86 -13.16 -18.16
C SER A 343 -2.15 -12.84 -17.41
N LYS A 344 -2.08 -12.52 -16.11
CA LYS A 344 -3.24 -12.09 -15.33
C LYS A 344 -3.73 -10.71 -15.74
N ILE A 345 -2.83 -9.74 -15.91
CA ILE A 345 -3.18 -8.37 -16.35
C ILE A 345 -3.79 -8.40 -17.76
N LEU A 346 -3.24 -9.22 -18.66
CA LEU A 346 -3.75 -9.39 -20.03
C LEU A 346 -5.01 -10.27 -20.13
N GLY A 347 -5.55 -10.79 -19.02
CA GLY A 347 -6.79 -11.58 -19.02
C GLY A 347 -6.67 -13.01 -19.59
N VAL A 348 -5.44 -13.49 -19.80
CA VAL A 348 -5.14 -14.79 -20.44
C VAL A 348 -4.57 -15.83 -19.48
N PHE A 349 -4.53 -15.53 -18.17
CA PHE A 349 -3.98 -16.43 -17.15
C PHE A 349 -4.61 -17.83 -17.18
N ASP A 350 -5.94 -17.91 -17.31
CA ASP A 350 -6.67 -19.19 -17.34
C ASP A 350 -6.50 -19.96 -18.65
N GLN A 351 -5.91 -19.32 -19.68
CA GLN A 351 -5.61 -19.93 -20.97
C GLN A 351 -4.20 -20.57 -20.99
N LEU A 352 -3.34 -20.22 -20.02
CA LEU A 352 -2.04 -20.85 -19.88
C LEU A 352 -2.18 -22.34 -19.58
N GLU A 353 -1.39 -23.15 -20.28
CA GLU A 353 -1.36 -24.59 -20.03
C GLU A 353 -1.04 -24.88 -18.55
N PRO A 354 -1.87 -25.70 -17.85
CA PRO A 354 -1.68 -25.99 -16.43
C PRO A 354 -0.30 -26.56 -16.10
N GLU A 355 0.36 -27.23 -17.06
CA GLU A 355 1.71 -27.75 -16.88
C GLU A 355 2.76 -26.63 -16.75
N LYS A 356 2.62 -25.54 -17.53
CA LYS A 356 3.53 -24.38 -17.49
C LYS A 356 3.46 -23.70 -16.12
N ILE A 357 2.24 -23.45 -15.64
CA ILE A 357 2.00 -22.89 -14.30
C ILE A 357 2.62 -23.79 -13.23
N LYS A 358 2.36 -25.10 -13.25
CA LYS A 358 2.91 -26.05 -12.27
C LYS A 358 4.45 -26.05 -12.23
N LYS A 359 5.12 -25.88 -13.37
CA LYS A 359 6.59 -25.81 -13.42
C LYS A 359 7.13 -24.53 -12.78
N ILE A 360 6.48 -23.40 -13.04
CA ILE A 360 6.79 -22.13 -12.36
C ILE A 360 6.55 -22.25 -10.86
N ASP A 361 5.37 -22.75 -10.46
CA ASP A 361 5.00 -22.95 -9.06
C ASP A 361 6.06 -23.79 -8.32
N TYR A 362 6.45 -24.90 -8.93
CA TYR A 362 7.42 -25.82 -8.36
C TYR A 362 8.77 -25.14 -8.10
N GLU A 363 9.22 -24.27 -9.00
CA GLU A 363 10.46 -23.53 -8.81
C GLU A 363 10.31 -22.41 -7.77
N ILE A 364 9.18 -21.70 -7.72
CA ILE A 364 8.88 -20.73 -6.65
C ILE A 364 8.91 -21.43 -5.28
N GLN A 365 8.25 -22.59 -5.14
CA GLN A 365 8.19 -23.34 -3.88
C GLN A 365 9.56 -23.71 -3.33
N LYS A 366 10.56 -23.97 -4.19
CA LYS A 366 11.92 -24.30 -3.75
C LYS A 366 12.69 -23.13 -3.15
N ARG A 367 12.21 -21.91 -3.35
CA ARG A 367 12.87 -20.66 -2.94
C ARG A 367 12.24 -20.05 -1.69
N ILE A 368 11.13 -20.63 -1.23
CA ILE A 368 10.46 -20.28 0.01
C ILE A 368 11.17 -21.00 1.15
N GLY A 369 11.86 -20.22 2.00
CA GLY A 369 12.42 -20.70 3.26
C GLY A 369 11.39 -20.63 4.40
N LYS A 370 11.85 -20.88 5.63
CA LYS A 370 10.99 -20.85 6.83
C LYS A 370 10.44 -19.44 7.12
N ASN A 371 11.30 -18.42 7.05
CA ASN A 371 10.97 -17.04 7.40
C ASN A 371 11.37 -16.04 6.30
N GLU A 372 11.93 -16.49 5.17
CA GLU A 372 12.47 -15.62 4.13
C GLU A 372 12.34 -16.26 2.74
N ILE A 373 12.37 -15.44 1.70
CA ILE A 373 12.19 -15.85 0.31
C ILE A 373 13.41 -15.43 -0.50
N LYS A 374 14.00 -16.39 -1.22
CA LYS A 374 15.24 -16.16 -1.98
C LYS A 374 14.97 -15.55 -3.35
N GLN A 375 15.87 -14.69 -3.83
CA GLN A 375 15.84 -14.15 -5.20
C GLN A 375 16.16 -15.23 -6.25
N TYR A 376 17.08 -16.14 -5.91
CA TYR A 376 17.44 -17.29 -6.73
C TYR A 376 17.49 -18.54 -5.85
N ARG A 377 17.44 -19.74 -6.45
CA ARG A 377 17.48 -21.01 -5.71
C ARG A 377 18.63 -21.11 -4.70
N ASP A 378 19.81 -20.67 -5.13
CA ASP A 378 21.05 -20.67 -4.35
C ASP A 378 21.50 -19.24 -4.00
N GLY A 379 20.61 -18.25 -4.12
CA GLY A 379 20.91 -16.83 -3.91
C GLY A 379 20.50 -16.30 -2.53
N PHE A 380 20.67 -14.98 -2.38
CA PHE A 380 20.30 -14.23 -1.17
C PHE A 380 18.79 -14.04 -1.05
N PHE A 381 18.34 -13.71 0.15
CA PHE A 381 16.97 -13.26 0.39
C PHE A 381 16.83 -11.78 0.02
N SER A 382 15.68 -11.41 -0.55
CA SER A 382 15.40 -10.05 -1.02
C SER A 382 13.97 -9.66 -0.67
N SER A 383 13.70 -8.38 -0.56
CA SER A 383 12.36 -7.86 -0.27
C SER A 383 11.47 -7.93 -1.50
N GLU A 384 12.09 -7.85 -2.68
CA GLU A 384 11.46 -8.09 -3.98
C GLU A 384 10.85 -9.48 -4.09
N ALA A 385 11.65 -10.53 -3.84
CA ALA A 385 11.15 -11.90 -3.91
C ALA A 385 10.03 -12.12 -2.88
N THR A 386 10.15 -11.54 -1.69
CA THR A 386 9.11 -11.59 -0.67
C THR A 386 7.80 -10.98 -1.17
N TYR A 387 7.83 -9.73 -1.66
CA TYR A 387 6.64 -9.07 -2.19
C TYR A 387 5.97 -9.87 -3.31
N TYR A 388 6.74 -10.28 -4.32
CA TYR A 388 6.16 -10.95 -5.48
C TYR A 388 5.61 -12.34 -5.11
N VAL A 389 6.24 -13.09 -4.21
CA VAL A 389 5.67 -14.37 -3.77
C VAL A 389 4.41 -14.17 -2.93
N LEU A 390 4.38 -13.19 -2.01
CA LEU A 390 3.15 -12.82 -1.30
C LEU A 390 2.01 -12.48 -2.28
N PHE A 391 2.32 -11.66 -3.30
CA PHE A 391 1.38 -11.28 -4.33
C PHE A 391 0.91 -12.47 -5.18
N TYR A 392 1.81 -13.39 -5.53
CA TYR A 392 1.48 -14.59 -6.28
C TYR A 392 0.45 -15.45 -5.55
N TYR A 393 0.63 -15.66 -4.24
CA TYR A 393 -0.32 -16.40 -3.42
C TYR A 393 -1.66 -15.68 -3.25
N TYR A 394 -1.62 -14.35 -3.15
CA TYR A 394 -2.82 -13.52 -3.14
C TYR A 394 -3.60 -13.62 -4.46
N MET A 395 -2.92 -13.46 -5.59
CA MET A 395 -3.49 -13.54 -6.94
C MET A 395 -4.18 -14.89 -7.19
N ARG A 396 -3.67 -15.96 -6.59
CA ARG A 396 -4.12 -17.34 -6.80
C ARG A 396 -5.11 -17.87 -5.76
N ASN A 397 -5.52 -17.09 -4.77
CA ASN A 397 -6.43 -17.55 -3.70
C ASN A 397 -5.90 -18.74 -2.90
N ASN A 398 -4.59 -18.85 -2.71
CA ASN A 398 -3.99 -20.01 -2.07
C ASN A 398 -2.97 -19.63 -0.98
N PHE A 399 -3.16 -18.47 -0.33
CA PHE A 399 -2.23 -17.98 0.70
C PHE A 399 -2.09 -18.91 1.92
N GLU A 400 -3.07 -19.79 2.15
CA GLU A 400 -2.97 -20.86 3.16
C GLU A 400 -1.82 -21.84 2.86
N ASP A 401 -1.44 -22.01 1.59
CA ASP A 401 -0.34 -22.89 1.16
C ASP A 401 1.05 -22.26 1.32
N LEU A 402 1.14 -20.98 1.71
CA LEU A 402 2.42 -20.32 1.94
C LEU A 402 3.06 -20.84 3.23
N ARG A 403 4.19 -21.55 3.11
CA ARG A 403 4.86 -22.19 4.26
C ARG A 403 5.71 -21.24 5.10
N ALA A 404 5.92 -20.01 4.64
CA ALA A 404 6.76 -19.06 5.35
C ALA A 404 5.99 -18.44 6.52
N GLU A 405 6.21 -18.96 7.73
CA GLU A 405 5.39 -18.66 8.92
C GLU A 405 5.63 -17.24 9.45
N ASP A 406 6.87 -16.76 9.39
CA ASP A 406 7.27 -15.49 10.02
C ASP A 406 8.00 -14.54 9.06
N LEU A 407 7.33 -14.20 7.97
CA LEU A 407 7.86 -13.21 7.02
C LEU A 407 7.87 -11.79 7.60
N LEU A 408 6.96 -11.50 8.54
CA LEU A 408 6.72 -10.14 9.02
C LEU A 408 7.91 -9.63 9.84
N GLU A 409 8.47 -10.44 10.74
CA GLU A 409 9.71 -10.12 11.47
C GLU A 409 10.82 -9.62 10.52
N LYS A 410 11.00 -10.33 9.41
CA LYS A 410 12.06 -10.03 8.42
C LYS A 410 11.73 -8.80 7.58
N ILE A 411 10.47 -8.56 7.26
CA ILE A 411 10.03 -7.34 6.57
C ILE A 411 10.29 -6.13 7.47
N VAL A 412 9.84 -6.16 8.73
CA VAL A 412 10.05 -5.09 9.71
C VAL A 412 11.54 -4.81 9.90
N SER A 413 12.32 -5.85 10.20
CA SER A 413 13.77 -5.71 10.41
C SER A 413 14.51 -5.10 9.21
N ARG A 414 14.12 -5.44 7.97
CA ARG A 414 14.72 -4.87 6.77
C ARG A 414 14.38 -3.41 6.57
N ILE A 415 13.16 -2.98 6.92
CA ILE A 415 12.77 -1.56 6.86
C ILE A 415 13.68 -0.74 7.77
N TYR A 416 13.78 -1.11 9.04
CA TYR A 416 14.65 -0.42 10.00
C TYR A 416 16.10 -0.35 9.54
N ARG A 417 16.69 -1.50 9.18
CA ARG A 417 18.08 -1.55 8.73
C ARG A 417 18.32 -0.71 7.47
N ASN A 418 17.39 -0.75 6.52
CA ASN A 418 17.56 -0.03 5.27
C ASN A 418 17.37 1.48 5.46
N LEU A 419 16.45 1.90 6.34
CA LEU A 419 16.28 3.30 6.72
C LEU A 419 17.50 3.88 7.43
N GLU A 420 18.11 3.11 8.33
CA GLU A 420 19.29 3.55 9.10
C GLU A 420 20.47 3.94 8.19
N ILE A 421 20.65 3.24 7.07
CA ILE A 421 21.76 3.46 6.13
C ILE A 421 21.36 4.27 4.90
N LEU A 422 20.10 4.71 4.80
CA LEU A 422 19.62 5.45 3.65
C LEU A 422 20.13 6.89 3.69
N ASP A 423 20.80 7.31 2.62
CA ASP A 423 21.17 8.70 2.40
C ASP A 423 20.59 9.18 1.07
N PHE A 424 19.72 10.18 1.15
CA PHE A 424 19.10 10.81 -0.01
C PHE A 424 20.09 11.78 -0.64
N SER A 425 20.86 11.31 -1.62
CA SER A 425 21.79 12.15 -2.36
C SER A 425 21.87 11.73 -3.83
N LYS A 426 22.70 12.42 -4.61
CA LYS A 426 23.06 11.97 -5.96
C LYS A 426 23.63 10.55 -6.02
N ASP A 427 24.16 10.06 -4.89
CA ASP A 427 24.78 8.75 -4.75
C ASP A 427 23.81 7.74 -4.07
N THR A 428 22.51 8.06 -3.99
CA THR A 428 21.50 7.15 -3.42
C THR A 428 21.52 5.79 -4.12
N SER A 429 21.64 4.71 -3.35
CA SER A 429 21.64 3.36 -3.88
C SER A 429 20.24 2.91 -4.31
N TYR A 430 20.07 2.60 -5.60
CA TYR A 430 18.85 1.99 -6.13
C TYR A 430 18.51 0.65 -5.47
N ASP A 431 19.52 -0.16 -5.18
CA ASP A 431 19.32 -1.45 -4.52
C ASP A 431 18.73 -1.27 -3.12
N LEU A 432 19.26 -0.30 -2.36
CA LEU A 432 18.77 0.02 -1.03
C LEU A 432 17.35 0.58 -1.08
N MET A 433 17.10 1.53 -1.98
CA MET A 433 15.78 2.14 -2.15
C MET A 433 14.74 1.10 -2.60
N SER A 434 15.11 0.22 -3.52
CA SER A 434 14.24 -0.87 -3.98
C SER A 434 13.91 -1.84 -2.84
N GLU A 435 14.91 -2.26 -2.05
CA GLU A 435 14.67 -3.15 -0.91
C GLU A 435 13.74 -2.53 0.13
N LEU A 436 13.89 -1.24 0.42
CA LEU A 436 12.96 -0.51 1.30
C LEU A 436 11.55 -0.46 0.68
N PHE A 437 11.44 -0.05 -0.58
CA PHE A 437 10.19 0.03 -1.33
C PHE A 437 9.40 -1.29 -1.31
N TYR A 438 10.05 -2.41 -1.66
CA TYR A 438 9.37 -3.71 -1.69
C TYR A 438 9.07 -4.27 -0.29
N SER A 439 9.79 -3.84 0.75
CA SER A 439 9.43 -4.14 2.13
C SER A 439 8.12 -3.43 2.52
N CYS A 440 7.98 -2.15 2.18
CA CYS A 440 6.75 -1.39 2.38
C CYS A 440 5.58 -1.96 1.55
N GLU A 441 5.81 -2.34 0.30
CA GLU A 441 4.78 -3.01 -0.53
C GLU A 441 4.36 -4.37 0.04
N SER A 442 5.26 -5.10 0.70
CA SER A 442 4.91 -6.34 1.40
C SER A 442 4.01 -6.08 2.61
N LEU A 443 4.29 -5.02 3.39
CA LEU A 443 3.40 -4.57 4.47
C LEU A 443 2.03 -4.18 3.94
N LYS A 444 1.96 -3.48 2.80
CA LYS A 444 0.69 -3.13 2.15
C LYS A 444 -0.16 -4.38 1.89
N LEU A 445 0.42 -5.43 1.31
CA LEU A 445 -0.29 -6.69 1.07
C LEU A 445 -0.78 -7.32 2.38
N LEU A 446 0.07 -7.36 3.40
CA LEU A 446 -0.30 -7.98 4.67
C LEU A 446 -1.46 -7.24 5.38
N ASN A 447 -1.57 -5.93 5.23
CA ASN A 447 -2.54 -5.10 5.95
C ASN A 447 -3.83 -4.81 5.19
N CYS A 448 -3.73 -4.55 3.89
CA CYS A 448 -4.87 -4.12 3.08
C CYS A 448 -5.57 -5.31 2.40
N ILE A 449 -5.09 -6.54 2.62
CA ILE A 449 -5.81 -7.75 2.19
C ILE A 449 -6.61 -8.30 3.38
N GLU A 450 -7.90 -8.08 3.28
CA GLU A 450 -8.91 -8.38 4.28
C GLU A 450 -9.38 -9.84 4.25
N GLU A 451 -8.43 -10.76 4.11
CA GLU A 451 -8.68 -12.20 4.07
C GLU A 451 -8.15 -12.87 5.33
N ARG A 452 -8.88 -13.88 5.81
CA ARG A 452 -8.54 -14.62 7.02
C ARG A 452 -7.07 -15.08 7.07
N PRO A 453 -6.48 -15.66 6.02
CA PRO A 453 -5.07 -16.09 6.07
C PRO A 453 -4.08 -14.94 6.31
N PHE A 454 -4.36 -13.74 5.80
CA PHE A 454 -3.54 -12.54 6.00
C PHE A 454 -3.68 -12.00 7.42
N LEU A 455 -4.93 -11.83 7.88
CA LEU A 455 -5.22 -11.38 9.24
C LEU A 455 -4.65 -12.34 10.30
N LEU A 456 -4.71 -13.65 10.08
CA LEU A 456 -4.12 -14.62 11.01
C LEU A 456 -2.59 -14.55 11.04
N ARG A 457 -1.91 -14.24 9.93
CA ARG A 457 -0.45 -14.03 9.95
C ARG A 457 -0.07 -12.78 10.71
N LEU A 458 -0.77 -11.66 10.46
CA LEU A 458 -0.60 -10.44 11.25
C LEU A 458 -0.83 -10.72 12.74
N ALA A 459 -1.94 -11.39 13.08
CA ALA A 459 -2.29 -11.74 14.45
C ALA A 459 -1.22 -12.61 15.12
N ASN A 460 -0.74 -13.66 14.44
CA ASN A 460 0.30 -14.55 14.95
C ASN A 460 1.58 -13.79 15.30
N TYR A 461 1.94 -12.73 14.56
CA TYR A 461 3.14 -11.94 14.82
C TYR A 461 2.91 -10.86 15.90
N LEU A 462 1.79 -10.12 15.83
CA LEU A 462 1.57 -8.88 16.58
C LEU A 462 0.72 -9.03 17.85
N PHE A 463 -0.04 -10.12 18.01
CA PHE A 463 -1.02 -10.26 19.11
C PHE A 463 -0.72 -11.46 20.02
N PRO A 464 -1.09 -11.38 21.31
CA PRO A 464 -1.09 -12.52 22.23
C PRO A 464 -1.87 -13.74 21.68
N GLN A 465 -1.39 -14.94 22.00
CA GLN A 465 -1.94 -16.20 21.48
C GLN A 465 -3.44 -16.38 21.76
N SER A 466 -3.94 -15.87 22.90
CA SER A 466 -5.38 -15.93 23.22
C SER A 466 -6.27 -15.24 22.18
N ILE A 467 -5.79 -14.14 21.59
CA ILE A 467 -6.52 -13.39 20.55
C ILE A 467 -6.47 -14.17 19.24
N VAL A 468 -5.29 -14.72 18.92
CA VAL A 468 -5.10 -15.58 17.75
C VAL A 468 -6.05 -16.79 17.81
N ASP A 469 -6.16 -17.44 18.97
CA ASP A 469 -7.01 -18.60 19.17
C ASP A 469 -8.49 -18.23 19.03
N GLU A 470 -8.90 -17.07 19.55
CA GLU A 470 -10.26 -16.55 19.36
C GLU A 470 -10.57 -16.32 17.89
N LEU A 471 -9.68 -15.66 17.13
CA LEU A 471 -9.86 -15.45 15.69
C LEU A 471 -9.93 -16.77 14.91
N LYS A 472 -9.09 -17.75 15.27
CA LYS A 472 -9.11 -19.09 14.67
C LYS A 472 -10.41 -19.84 14.97
N SER A 473 -11.02 -19.62 16.13
CA SER A 473 -12.26 -20.29 16.52
C SER A 473 -13.49 -19.80 15.75
N LYS A 474 -13.44 -18.60 15.17
CA LYS A 474 -14.54 -18.05 14.37
C LYS A 474 -14.61 -18.74 13.01
N ASP A 475 -15.78 -19.23 12.61
CA ASP A 475 -15.99 -19.87 11.28
C ASP A 475 -15.78 -18.89 10.13
N LYS A 476 -16.21 -17.64 10.31
CA LYS A 476 -16.05 -16.55 9.35
C LYS A 476 -15.64 -15.28 10.08
N LEU A 477 -14.69 -14.56 9.51
CA LEU A 477 -14.35 -13.21 9.97
C LEU A 477 -15.26 -12.23 9.21
N THR A 478 -16.23 -11.67 9.91
CA THR A 478 -17.07 -10.59 9.36
C THR A 478 -16.39 -9.28 9.69
N LEU A 479 -15.82 -8.66 8.67
CA LEU A 479 -15.18 -7.37 8.81
C LEU A 479 -16.23 -6.27 8.77
N ASP A 480 -16.03 -5.31 9.66
CA ASP A 480 -16.74 -4.04 9.62
C ASP A 480 -16.40 -3.33 8.32
N ARG A 481 -17.37 -2.62 7.74
CA ARG A 481 -17.19 -1.87 6.48
C ARG A 481 -17.62 -0.42 6.61
N GLU A 482 -18.10 -0.02 7.78
CA GLU A 482 -18.73 1.28 8.02
C GLU A 482 -17.87 2.12 8.96
N ASN A 483 -17.19 1.53 9.93
CA ASN A 483 -16.48 2.28 10.96
C ASN A 483 -15.01 2.58 10.64
N PHE A 484 -14.42 2.02 9.59
CA PHE A 484 -13.05 2.31 9.15
C PHE A 484 -13.01 2.54 7.63
N ARG A 485 -11.94 3.16 7.14
CA ARG A 485 -11.65 3.17 5.71
C ARG A 485 -11.01 1.83 5.35
N HIS A 486 -11.56 1.21 4.31
CA HIS A 486 -11.11 -0.09 3.83
C HIS A 486 -10.37 0.10 2.51
N LEU A 487 -9.04 0.06 2.58
CA LEU A 487 -8.19 0.03 1.40
C LEU A 487 -8.03 -1.43 0.96
N GLY A 488 -8.17 -1.67 -0.33
CA GLY A 488 -7.93 -2.96 -0.96
C GLY A 488 -6.66 -2.96 -1.78
N VAL A 489 -6.26 -4.15 -2.24
CA VAL A 489 -5.23 -4.29 -3.27
C VAL A 489 -5.82 -5.07 -4.44
N SER A 490 -5.71 -4.53 -5.66
CA SER A 490 -6.14 -5.23 -6.87
C SER A 490 -5.39 -6.55 -7.03
N ARG A 491 -6.12 -7.65 -7.14
CA ARG A 491 -5.56 -8.99 -7.39
C ARG A 491 -4.91 -9.12 -8.77
N THR A 492 -5.25 -8.22 -9.68
CA THR A 492 -4.72 -8.21 -11.05
C THR A 492 -3.49 -7.31 -11.13
N THR A 493 -3.62 -6.05 -10.69
CA THR A 493 -2.58 -5.03 -10.92
C THR A 493 -1.64 -4.86 -9.72
N GLY A 494 -2.13 -5.13 -8.51
CA GLY A 494 -1.43 -4.83 -7.24
C GLY A 494 -1.52 -3.37 -6.81
N GLU A 495 -2.35 -2.57 -7.47
CA GLU A 495 -2.62 -1.18 -7.10
C GLU A 495 -3.58 -1.09 -5.92
N THR A 496 -3.46 -0.01 -5.15
CA THR A 496 -4.34 0.28 -4.03
C THR A 496 -5.74 0.62 -4.55
N LEU A 497 -6.76 -0.03 -4.00
CA LEU A 497 -8.16 0.25 -4.26
C LEU A 497 -8.70 1.09 -3.10
N TYR A 498 -9.06 2.34 -3.39
CA TYR A 498 -9.62 3.28 -2.41
C TYR A 498 -11.12 3.08 -2.26
#